data_AF-A0A9E1HZN5-F1
#
_entry.id   AF-A0A9E1HZN5-F1
#
_cell.length_a   1.000
_cell.length_b   1.000
_cell.length_c   1.000
_cell.angle_alpha   90.00
_cell.angle_beta   90.00
_cell.angle_gamma   90.00
#
_symmetry.space_group_name_H-M   'P 1'
#
loop_
_entity.id
_entity.type
_entity.pdbx_description
1 polymer ?
#
loop_
_entity_poly.entity_id
_entity_poly.type
_entity_poly.pdbx_seq_one_letter_code
_entity_poly.pdbx_strand_id
1 'polypeptide(L)' 'MASKRYSIVDKSVCVACGACENICPLGAIKVHKGCFAKVAQDKCVGCGKCEKVCPANSITMESRVNI' A
#
# COMPACT_ATOMS: atom_id res chain seq x y z
N MET A 1 -10.68 -14.28 -1.32
CA MET A 1 -11.44 -13.40 -0.40
C MET A 1 -10.89 -11.98 -0.52
N ALA A 2 -11.63 -11.07 -1.17
CA ALA A 2 -11.26 -9.66 -1.19
C ALA A 2 -11.62 -9.03 0.16
N SER A 3 -10.62 -8.54 0.90
CA SER A 3 -10.85 -7.89 2.19
C SER A 3 -11.70 -6.62 2.05
N LYS A 4 -12.49 -6.30 3.09
CA LYS A 4 -13.31 -5.08 3.19
C LYS A 4 -12.50 -3.77 3.14
N ARG A 5 -11.17 -3.83 3.25
CA ARG A 5 -10.26 -2.67 3.33
C ARG A 5 -8.95 -2.94 2.58
N TYR A 6 -8.33 -1.88 2.09
CA TYR A 6 -7.08 -1.90 1.32
C TYR A 6 -6.23 -0.67 1.61
N SER A 7 -4.95 -0.71 1.27
CA SER A 7 -4.02 0.41 1.45
C SER A 7 -4.01 1.33 0.23
N ILE A 8 -3.92 2.64 0.45
CA ILE A 8 -3.72 3.68 -0.56
C ILE A 8 -2.39 4.37 -0.27
N VAL A 9 -1.70 4.79 -1.33
CA VAL A 9 -0.44 5.53 -1.23
C VAL A 9 -0.64 6.92 -1.80
N ASP A 10 -0.28 7.93 -1.02
CA ASP A 10 -0.16 9.31 -1.49
C ASP A 10 1.10 9.46 -2.34
N LYS A 11 0.91 9.76 -3.63
CA LYS A 11 2.01 9.82 -4.60
C LYS A 11 2.88 11.08 -4.45
N SER A 12 2.37 12.12 -3.81
CA SER A 12 3.07 13.39 -3.62
C SER A 12 4.05 13.32 -2.44
N VAL A 13 3.73 12.49 -1.44
CA VAL A 13 4.56 12.28 -0.25
C VAL A 13 5.47 11.04 -0.39
N CYS A 14 5.07 10.05 -1.17
CA CYS A 14 5.86 8.81 -1.34
C CYS A 14 7.22 9.08 -1.98
N VAL A 15 8.29 8.71 -1.30
CA VAL A 15 9.69 8.86 -1.78
C VAL A 15 10.27 7.59 -2.42
N ALA A 16 9.41 6.62 -2.78
CA ALA A 16 9.81 5.35 -3.40
C ALA A 16 10.89 4.54 -2.65
N CYS A 17 10.99 4.66 -1.32
CA CYS A 17 12.03 3.99 -0.52
C CYS A 17 11.98 2.45 -0.52
N GLY A 18 10.88 1.83 -0.97
CA GLY A 18 10.75 0.36 -1.05
C GLY A 18 10.49 -0.37 0.28
N ALA A 19 10.45 0.31 1.43
CA ALA A 19 10.19 -0.34 2.73
C ALA A 19 8.85 -1.12 2.74
N CYS A 20 7.81 -0.53 2.16
CA CYS A 20 6.49 -1.14 2.08
C CYS A 20 6.43 -2.36 1.13
N GLU A 21 7.23 -2.37 0.06
CA GLU A 21 7.34 -3.49 -0.88
C GLU A 21 7.99 -4.71 -0.19
N ASN A 22 9.08 -4.48 0.54
CA ASN A 22 9.82 -5.53 1.24
C ASN A 22 9.01 -6.21 2.37
N ILE A 23 8.15 -5.46 3.08
CA ILE A 23 7.37 -6.04 4.18
C ILE A 23 6.09 -6.76 3.73
N CYS A 24 5.68 -6.61 2.46
CA CYS A 24 4.40 -7.12 1.99
C CYS A 24 4.49 -8.60 1.62
N PRO A 25 3.93 -9.53 2.43
CA PRO A 25 4.07 -10.96 2.17
C PRO A 25 3.32 -11.42 0.91
N LEU A 26 2.33 -10.64 0.47
CA LEU A 26 1.52 -10.95 -0.71
C LEU A 26 2.03 -10.25 -1.98
N GLY A 27 3.08 -9.44 -1.88
CA GLY A 27 3.54 -8.60 -3.00
C GLY A 27 2.45 -7.67 -3.53
N ALA A 28 1.51 -7.27 -2.67
CA ALA A 28 0.35 -6.44 -3.03
C ALA A 28 0.71 -4.96 -3.19
N ILE A 29 1.89 -4.52 -2.78
CA ILE A 29 2.39 -3.15 -2.98
C ILE A 29 3.77 -3.23 -3.61
N LYS A 30 4.00 -2.43 -4.66
CA LYS A 30 5.28 -2.37 -5.37
C LYS A 30 5.67 -0.95 -5.75
N VAL A 31 6.97 -0.67 -5.80
CA VAL A 31 7.46 0.61 -6.31
C VAL A 31 7.27 0.67 -7.82
N HIS A 32 6.51 1.66 -8.29
CA HIS A 32 6.23 1.87 -9.70
C HIS A 32 7.19 2.91 -10.27
N LYS A 33 8.02 2.49 -11.24
CA LYS A 33 8.98 3.33 -11.98
C LYS A 33 9.96 4.10 -11.09
N GLY A 34 10.19 3.66 -9.86
CA GLY A 34 11.05 4.38 -8.91
C GLY A 34 10.48 5.72 -8.43
N CYS A 35 9.20 6.02 -8.71
CA CYS A 35 8.59 7.31 -8.36
C CYS A 35 7.69 7.21 -7.12
N PHE A 36 6.85 6.19 -7.05
CA PHE A 36 5.91 6.01 -5.92
C PHE A 36 5.54 4.54 -5.77
N ALA A 37 5.08 4.14 -4.59
CA ALA A 37 4.52 2.81 -4.38
C ALA A 37 3.07 2.73 -4.87
N LYS A 38 2.70 1.63 -5.54
CA LYS A 38 1.36 1.36 -6.04
C LYS A 38 0.84 0.06 -5.42
N VAL A 39 -0.39 0.11 -4.91
CA VAL A 39 -1.07 -1.05 -4.31
C VAL A 39 -1.96 -1.73 -5.35
N ALA A 40 -1.79 -3.05 -5.50
CA ALA A 40 -2.68 -3.95 -6.21
C ALA A 40 -3.86 -4.30 -5.29
N GLN A 41 -5.00 -3.65 -5.54
CA GLN A 41 -6.18 -3.80 -4.70
C GLN A 41 -6.73 -5.24 -4.71
N ASP A 42 -6.56 -6.00 -5.78
CA ASP A 42 -6.99 -7.40 -5.88
C ASP A 42 -6.22 -8.32 -4.90
N LYS A 43 -4.95 -8.00 -4.63
CA LYS A 43 -4.07 -8.78 -3.73
C LYS A 43 -4.04 -8.24 -2.31
N CYS A 44 -4.37 -6.97 -2.12
CA CYS A 44 -4.28 -6.33 -0.81
C CYS A 44 -5.40 -6.83 0.12
N VAL A 45 -4.99 -7.54 1.18
CA VAL A 45 -5.88 -8.02 2.25
C VAL A 45 -6.09 -6.99 3.36
N GLY A 46 -5.48 -5.81 3.25
CA GLY A 46 -5.64 -4.73 4.22
C GLY A 46 -5.06 -5.01 5.60
N CYS A 47 -3.88 -5.66 5.66
CA CYS A 47 -3.21 -6.01 6.92
C CYS A 47 -2.53 -4.84 7.64
N GLY A 48 -2.33 -3.69 6.98
CA GLY A 48 -1.72 -2.49 7.57
C GLY A 48 -0.21 -2.54 7.82
N LYS A 49 0.50 -3.62 7.43
CA LYS A 49 1.96 -3.70 7.64
C LYS A 49 2.75 -2.61 6.89
N CYS A 50 2.31 -2.27 5.67
CA CYS A 50 2.95 -1.25 4.84
C CYS A 50 2.80 0.17 5.45
N GLU A 51 1.65 0.48 6.05
CA GLU A 51 1.43 1.74 6.77
C GLU A 51 2.41 1.89 7.93
N LYS A 52 2.52 0.88 8.79
CA LYS A 52 3.37 0.91 9.98
C LYS A 52 4.87 1.07 9.68
N VAL A 53 5.33 0.58 8.53
CA VAL A 53 6.76 0.65 8.15
C VAL A 53 7.08 1.88 7.31
N CYS A 54 6.09 2.64 6.84
CA CYS A 54 6.33 3.75 5.93
C CYS A 54 6.98 4.93 6.67
N PRO A 55 8.26 5.26 6.42
CA PRO A 55 8.91 6.36 7.12
C PRO A 55 8.34 7.73 6.73
N ALA A 56 7.76 7.83 5.52
CA ALA A 56 7.15 9.05 5.01
C ALA A 56 5.67 9.21 5.44
N ASN A 57 5.09 8.25 6.17
CA ASN A 57 3.66 8.21 6.50
C ASN A 57 2.73 8.45 5.29
N SER A 58 3.18 8.04 4.09
CA SER A 58 2.46 8.25 2.82
C SER A 58 1.36 7.23 2.55
N ILE A 59 1.08 6.32 3.47
CA ILE A 59 0.18 5.18 3.25
C ILE A 59 -0.99 5.27 4.23
N THR A 60 -2.20 5.14 3.73
CA THR A 60 -3.44 5.14 4.53
C THR A 60 -4.30 3.92 4.19
N MET A 61 -5.21 3.57 5.10
CA MET A 61 -6.11 2.44 4.97
C MET A 61 -7.52 2.92 4.64
N GLU A 62 -8.09 2.39 3.55
CA GLU A 62 -9.43 2.75 3.07
C GLU A 62 -10.35 1.53 2.96
N SER A 63 -11.65 1.78 3.14
CA SER A 63 -12.69 0.75 3.03
C SER A 63 -13.16 0.61 1.59
N ARG A 64 -13.42 -0.63 1.15
CA ARG A 64 -14.12 -0.86 -0.13
C ARG A 64 -15.60 -0.61 0.10
N VAL A 65 -16.06 0.61 -0.19
CA VAL A 65 -17.49 0.92 -0.20
C VAL A 65 -18.09 0.20 -1.40
N ASN A 66 -18.88 -0.84 -1.13
CA ASN A 66 -19.76 -1.46 -2.11
C ASN A 66 -21.04 -0.61 -2.10
N ILE A 67 -21.18 0.31 -3.07
CA ILE A 67 -22.47 0.96 -3.35
C ILE A 67 -23.36 -0.01 -4.11
#